data_AF-A0A6M0RSE3-F1
#
_entry.id   AF-A0A6M0RSE3-F1
#
_cell.length_a   1.000
_cell.length_b   1.000
_cell.length_c   1.000
_cell.angle_alpha   90.00
_cell.angle_beta   90.00
_cell.angle_gamma   90.00
#
_symmetry.space_group_name_H-M   'P 1'
#
loop_
_entity.id
_entity.type
_entity.pdbx_description
1 polymer ?
#
loop_
_entity_poly.entity_id
_entity_poly.type
_entity_poly.pdbx_seq_one_letter_code
_entity_poly.pdbx_strand_id
1 'polypeptide(L)'
;MHPSLLPSRKVLIPTADDKVCVSSARAQSQCSQVKQRNKEATVMSKKFTKNKNFEVTFENTFDSVDDLSDWNTTYYYGSRTNTFNNEEQYYLDDAFQFNEDGTLSIVATRLDTPIEAFEGVDQWLLENQGKDTSFDWTSGMLSGHDKAAFQYGYIEISAQIPAGQGMWPAFWMLPTDGGWPPEIDIMEALGHDTSTIHQTVHYETESGRSMHHDQTSGTDFSEGFHTYGVEWKENKLTFYIDGQKTYTLHEDIPQETMYLLSNLAVGGWAGSPDDTTADENEYVIDYIRVYQDKKGLLEGGSGNDVLDRANGHISGLGGDDVLSLSGKGELYGGEGNDLLTGGTQSNYLVGGRHSDVIDGGRGRDVLIGVEFGDSLAGQGEVDVLIGGQGADVFKLGDATQVYYSDGDASTYGLDDYALIKDFELKGGDSIELHGRAEDYFLGAVEQGTAIFSEMENTPELIAILEGVESSAISTNSFQFV
;
A
#
# COMPACT_ATOMS: atom_id res chain seq x y z
N MET A 1 34.26 -21.84 17.63
CA MET A 1 33.20 -22.80 17.26
C MET A 1 32.52 -22.20 16.05
N HIS A 2 32.68 -22.84 14.89
CA HIS A 2 32.05 -22.40 13.64
C HIS A 2 30.53 -22.56 13.74
N PRO A 3 29.71 -21.57 13.34
CA PRO A 3 28.31 -21.81 13.04
C PRO A 3 28.24 -22.52 11.69
N SER A 4 27.50 -23.62 11.68
CA SER A 4 27.22 -24.46 10.52
C SER A 4 26.29 -23.75 9.54
N LEU A 5 26.78 -23.51 8.33
CA LEU A 5 25.96 -23.21 7.16
C LEU A 5 25.05 -24.41 6.87
N LEU A 6 23.73 -24.22 6.96
CA LEU A 6 22.76 -25.17 6.42
C LEU A 6 22.82 -25.10 4.87
N PRO A 7 22.66 -26.23 4.16
CA PRO A 7 22.80 -26.24 2.71
C PRO A 7 21.61 -25.55 2.04
N SER A 8 21.88 -24.49 1.28
CA SER A 8 20.90 -23.83 0.41
C SER A 8 20.36 -24.82 -0.62
N ARG A 9 19.04 -24.81 -0.80
CA ARG A 9 18.34 -25.72 -1.71
C ARG A 9 18.33 -25.05 -3.09
N LYS A 10 19.33 -25.34 -3.93
CA LYS A 10 19.38 -24.84 -5.31
C LYS A 10 18.11 -25.25 -6.08
N VAL A 11 17.23 -24.30 -6.36
CA VAL A 11 16.18 -24.44 -7.36
C VAL A 11 16.82 -24.15 -8.72
N LEU A 12 16.94 -25.17 -9.56
CA LEU A 12 17.40 -25.01 -10.94
C LEU A 12 16.18 -24.72 -11.81
N ILE A 13 16.11 -23.52 -12.39
CA ILE A 13 15.11 -23.18 -13.40
C ILE A 13 15.59 -23.79 -14.74
N PRO A 14 14.80 -24.68 -15.39
CA PRO A 14 15.22 -25.32 -16.63
C PRO A 14 15.27 -24.33 -17.80
N THR A 15 16.32 -24.42 -18.62
CA THR A 15 16.54 -23.61 -19.82
C THR A 15 15.53 -23.92 -20.93
N ALA A 16 14.96 -22.90 -21.57
CA ALA A 16 14.37 -23.05 -22.89
C ALA A 16 15.49 -23.10 -23.95
N ASP A 17 15.53 -24.18 -24.73
CA ASP A 17 16.41 -24.33 -25.91
C ASP A 17 16.15 -23.21 -26.94
N ASP A 18 17.18 -22.44 -27.33
CA ASP A 18 17.73 -22.46 -28.70
C ASP A 18 18.84 -21.40 -28.95
N LYS A 19 20.04 -21.90 -29.29
CA LYS A 19 21.04 -21.41 -30.26
C LYS A 19 21.84 -20.11 -30.04
N VAL A 20 23.12 -20.36 -29.72
CA VAL A 20 24.36 -19.68 -30.14
C VAL A 20 24.22 -18.79 -31.39
N CYS A 21 24.78 -17.57 -31.34
CA CYS A 21 25.65 -17.02 -32.39
C CYS A 21 26.45 -15.80 -31.93
N VAL A 22 27.78 -15.91 -32.06
CA VAL A 22 28.76 -14.82 -31.88
C VAL A 22 28.95 -14.05 -33.19
N SER A 23 29.27 -12.76 -33.05
CA SER A 23 29.86 -11.78 -33.99
C SER A 23 28.94 -10.93 -34.89
N SER A 24 28.72 -9.70 -34.38
CA SER A 24 28.53 -8.40 -35.04
C SER A 24 27.38 -8.21 -36.06
N ALA A 25 26.29 -7.63 -35.55
CA ALA A 25 25.42 -6.62 -36.19
C ALA A 25 24.50 -5.99 -35.10
N ARG A 26 25.14 -5.51 -34.02
CA ARG A 26 24.59 -5.29 -32.65
C ARG A 26 23.56 -4.15 -32.50
N ALA A 27 22.87 -3.70 -33.55
CA ALA A 27 21.95 -2.56 -33.43
C ALA A 27 20.58 -2.72 -34.10
N GLN A 28 20.35 -3.78 -34.89
CA GLN A 28 19.06 -3.95 -35.60
C GLN A 28 18.20 -5.13 -35.09
N SER A 29 18.73 -5.91 -34.15
CA SER A 29 18.06 -7.09 -33.57
C SER A 29 17.24 -6.77 -32.32
N GLN A 30 17.64 -5.76 -31.53
CA GLN A 30 17.01 -5.41 -30.24
C GLN A 30 15.54 -5.00 -30.41
N CYS A 31 15.20 -4.29 -31.49
CA CYS A 31 13.82 -3.82 -31.74
C CYS A 31 12.82 -4.95 -32.08
N SER A 32 13.29 -6.15 -32.46
CA SER A 32 12.42 -7.30 -32.77
C SER A 32 12.16 -8.21 -31.56
N GLN A 33 12.97 -8.09 -30.51
CA GLN A 33 12.86 -8.91 -29.30
C GLN A 33 11.90 -8.32 -28.26
N VAL A 34 11.68 -7.01 -28.25
CA VAL A 34 10.61 -6.34 -27.46
C VAL A 34 9.21 -6.94 -27.74
N LYS A 35 8.97 -7.44 -28.96
CA LYS A 35 7.68 -8.07 -29.33
C LYS A 35 7.52 -9.52 -28.88
N GLN A 36 8.58 -10.17 -28.40
CA GLN A 36 8.47 -11.41 -27.62
C GLN A 36 8.40 -11.06 -26.13
N ARG A 37 7.46 -10.18 -25.75
CA ARG A 37 7.08 -9.95 -24.35
C ARG A 37 6.99 -11.30 -23.64
N ASN A 38 7.87 -11.48 -22.65
CA ASN A 38 8.04 -12.65 -21.81
C ASN A 38 6.74 -13.46 -21.66
N LYS A 39 6.67 -14.61 -22.37
CA LYS A 39 5.53 -15.54 -22.29
C LYS A 39 5.32 -16.06 -20.86
N GLU A 40 6.35 -15.97 -20.01
CA GLU A 40 6.37 -16.45 -18.62
C GLU A 40 6.15 -15.34 -17.58
N ALA A 41 6.68 -14.11 -17.78
CA ALA A 41 6.25 -12.90 -17.04
C ALA A 41 4.73 -12.70 -17.15
N THR A 42 4.16 -13.09 -18.29
CA THR A 42 2.71 -13.06 -18.42
C THR A 42 2.01 -14.07 -17.52
N VAL A 43 2.65 -15.11 -16.98
CA VAL A 43 1.95 -16.19 -16.26
C VAL A 43 1.53 -15.74 -14.86
N MET A 44 2.38 -15.07 -14.08
CA MET A 44 2.02 -14.61 -12.74
C MET A 44 1.18 -13.34 -12.76
N SER A 45 1.54 -12.36 -13.58
CA SER A 45 0.65 -11.24 -13.89
C SER A 45 -0.71 -11.74 -14.40
N LYS A 46 -0.78 -12.75 -15.30
CA LYS A 46 -2.07 -13.39 -15.68
C LYS A 46 -2.71 -14.17 -14.53
N LYS A 47 -1.95 -14.76 -13.61
CA LYS A 47 -2.50 -15.51 -12.47
C LYS A 47 -3.22 -14.55 -11.52
N PHE A 48 -2.61 -13.42 -11.19
CA PHE A 48 -3.21 -12.41 -10.33
C PHE A 48 -4.31 -11.62 -11.06
N THR A 49 -4.12 -11.20 -12.31
CA THR A 49 -5.19 -10.53 -13.08
C THR A 49 -6.38 -11.44 -13.41
N LYS A 50 -6.20 -12.77 -13.55
CA LYS A 50 -7.33 -13.71 -13.70
C LYS A 50 -7.94 -14.14 -12.38
N ASN A 51 -7.22 -13.98 -11.27
CA ASN A 51 -7.79 -14.19 -9.95
C ASN A 51 -8.72 -13.01 -9.66
N LYS A 52 -10.04 -13.26 -9.70
CA LYS A 52 -11.06 -12.23 -9.46
C LYS A 52 -10.95 -11.52 -8.11
N ASN A 53 -10.17 -12.09 -7.19
CA ASN A 53 -9.93 -11.52 -5.87
C ASN A 53 -8.78 -10.51 -5.86
N PHE A 54 -7.95 -10.41 -6.91
CA PHE A 54 -6.87 -9.42 -6.96
C PHE A 54 -7.18 -8.34 -8.00
N GLU A 55 -6.72 -7.12 -7.75
CA GLU A 55 -6.65 -6.04 -8.74
C GLU A 55 -5.27 -5.40 -8.76
N VAL A 56 -4.92 -4.81 -9.90
CA VAL A 56 -3.75 -3.93 -10.01
C VAL A 56 -4.10 -2.65 -9.26
N THR A 57 -3.41 -2.40 -8.15
CA THR A 57 -3.56 -1.17 -7.35
C THR A 57 -2.50 -0.14 -7.67
N PHE A 58 -1.38 -0.56 -8.27
CA PHE A 58 -0.35 0.32 -8.82
C PHE A 58 0.26 -0.30 -10.06
N GLU A 59 0.47 0.52 -11.08
CA GLU A 59 1.17 0.14 -12.31
C GLU A 59 1.91 1.35 -12.84
N ASN A 60 3.21 1.17 -13.09
CA ASN A 60 4.04 2.12 -13.80
C ASN A 60 4.74 1.37 -14.95
N THR A 61 4.43 1.77 -16.19
CA THR A 61 4.93 1.16 -17.43
C THR A 61 6.05 1.94 -18.07
N PHE A 62 6.44 3.08 -17.50
CA PHE A 62 7.51 3.96 -18.02
C PHE A 62 7.37 4.28 -19.51
N ASP A 63 6.14 4.44 -19.99
CA ASP A 63 5.83 4.81 -21.37
C ASP A 63 6.19 6.29 -21.63
N SER A 64 6.30 7.11 -20.56
CA SER A 64 6.67 8.53 -20.68
C SER A 64 7.36 9.08 -19.43
N VAL A 65 8.04 10.23 -19.59
CA VAL A 65 8.69 10.94 -18.47
C VAL A 65 7.72 11.37 -17.37
N ASP A 66 6.43 11.53 -17.69
CA ASP A 66 5.40 11.86 -16.70
C ASP A 66 5.24 10.73 -15.66
N ASP A 67 5.61 9.50 -16.01
CA ASP A 67 5.58 8.35 -15.10
C ASP A 67 6.63 8.45 -13.99
N LEU A 68 7.64 9.34 -14.08
CA LEU A 68 8.53 9.65 -12.94
C LEU A 68 7.80 10.42 -11.83
N SER A 69 6.63 10.99 -12.09
CA SER A 69 5.88 11.72 -11.07
C SER A 69 5.44 10.83 -9.90
N ASP A 70 5.33 9.51 -10.13
CA ASP A 70 5.07 8.48 -9.12
C ASP A 70 6.25 8.22 -8.18
N TRP A 71 7.42 8.81 -8.44
CA TRP A 71 8.67 8.50 -7.73
C TRP A 71 9.34 9.76 -7.18
N ASN A 72 10.03 9.57 -6.06
CA ASN A 72 11.12 10.44 -5.64
C ASN A 72 12.44 9.86 -6.18
N THR A 73 13.49 10.70 -6.20
CA THR A 73 14.82 10.32 -6.70
C THR A 73 15.90 10.30 -5.61
N THR A 74 15.48 10.31 -4.35
CA THR A 74 16.32 10.28 -3.16
C THR A 74 15.74 9.34 -2.10
N TYR A 75 16.54 8.99 -1.10
CA TYR A 75 16.01 8.42 0.14
C TYR A 75 15.02 9.37 0.82
N TYR A 76 14.19 8.85 1.73
CA TYR A 76 13.14 9.63 2.41
C TYR A 76 13.67 10.86 3.18
N TYR A 77 14.91 10.79 3.66
CA TYR A 77 15.61 11.89 4.33
C TYR A 77 16.42 12.79 3.38
N GLY A 78 16.22 12.65 2.06
CA GLY A 78 16.78 13.51 1.02
C GLY A 78 18.19 13.11 0.54
N SER A 79 18.77 12.04 1.07
CA SER A 79 20.13 11.61 0.68
C SER A 79 20.18 10.95 -0.69
N ARG A 80 21.28 11.17 -1.40
CA ARG A 80 21.55 10.66 -2.76
C ARG A 80 22.60 9.55 -2.79
N THR A 81 22.96 8.97 -1.65
CA THR A 81 23.86 7.81 -1.60
C THR A 81 23.69 7.04 -0.30
N ASN A 82 23.89 5.72 -0.28
CA ASN A 82 23.88 4.98 0.96
C ASN A 82 25.29 4.96 1.59
N THR A 83 25.46 5.80 2.60
CA THR A 83 26.74 5.91 3.31
C THR A 83 27.08 4.69 4.17
N PHE A 84 26.17 3.75 4.41
CA PHE A 84 26.45 2.58 5.27
C PHE A 84 27.01 1.37 4.51
N ASN A 85 26.79 1.32 3.20
CA ASN A 85 27.12 0.15 2.37
C ASN A 85 28.42 0.27 1.57
N ASN A 86 29.17 1.37 1.75
CA ASN A 86 30.36 1.70 0.94
C ASN A 86 30.06 1.74 -0.56
N GLU A 87 28.91 2.32 -0.89
CA GLU A 87 28.51 2.65 -2.25
C GLU A 87 29.36 3.81 -2.80
N GLU A 88 29.60 3.81 -4.11
CA GLU A 88 30.55 4.68 -4.83
C GLU A 88 29.85 5.60 -5.85
N GLN A 89 28.53 5.49 -6.00
CA GLN A 89 27.71 6.37 -6.83
C GLN A 89 27.06 7.51 -6.04
N TYR A 90 26.79 8.60 -6.75
CA TYR A 90 25.89 9.65 -6.33
C TYR A 90 24.61 9.65 -7.21
N TYR A 91 23.44 9.50 -6.59
CA TYR A 91 22.18 9.40 -7.32
C TYR A 91 21.71 10.75 -7.87
N LEU A 92 21.44 10.79 -9.18
CA LEU A 92 21.01 11.99 -9.90
C LEU A 92 19.76 11.75 -10.74
N ASP A 93 19.01 12.82 -10.97
CA ASP A 93 17.75 12.79 -11.70
C ASP A 93 17.97 12.67 -13.23
N ASP A 94 19.19 12.93 -13.71
CA ASP A 94 19.58 12.80 -15.12
C ASP A 94 20.07 11.38 -15.50
N ALA A 95 20.15 10.47 -14.52
CA ALA A 95 20.49 9.06 -14.74
C ALA A 95 19.35 8.22 -15.36
N PHE A 96 18.16 8.82 -15.55
CA PHE A 96 16.99 8.17 -16.13
C PHE A 96 16.90 8.39 -17.63
N GLN A 97 16.87 7.31 -18.41
CA GLN A 97 16.69 7.36 -19.86
C GLN A 97 15.42 6.62 -20.29
N PHE A 98 14.50 7.33 -20.94
CA PHE A 98 13.28 6.76 -21.50
C PHE A 98 13.54 6.25 -22.92
N ASN A 99 13.35 4.96 -23.11
CA ASN A 99 13.65 4.28 -24.37
C ASN A 99 12.43 4.28 -25.30
N GLU A 100 12.67 4.29 -26.62
CA GLU A 100 11.59 4.27 -27.63
C GLU A 100 10.70 3.01 -27.58
N ASP A 101 11.15 1.97 -26.88
CA ASP A 101 10.43 0.71 -26.72
C ASP A 101 9.50 0.65 -25.50
N GLY A 102 9.38 1.75 -24.74
CA GLY A 102 8.52 1.85 -23.56
C GLY A 102 9.17 1.23 -22.33
N THR A 103 10.48 1.44 -22.16
CA THR A 103 11.25 1.01 -20.98
C THR A 103 12.04 2.17 -20.39
N LEU A 104 12.39 2.06 -19.12
CA LEU A 104 13.26 3.01 -18.41
C LEU A 104 14.63 2.36 -18.16
N SER A 105 15.71 3.00 -18.60
CA SER A 105 17.07 2.67 -18.14
C SER A 105 17.45 3.57 -16.95
N ILE A 106 17.84 2.95 -15.83
CA ILE A 106 18.65 3.61 -14.79
C ILE A 106 20.11 3.40 -15.18
N VAL A 107 20.82 4.49 -15.48
CA VAL A 107 22.16 4.44 -16.05
C VAL A 107 23.20 4.85 -15.02
N ALA A 108 24.10 3.92 -14.69
CA ALA A 108 25.29 4.21 -13.92
C ALA A 108 26.41 4.68 -14.86
N THR A 109 26.96 5.87 -14.61
CA THR A 109 27.93 6.53 -15.49
C THR A 109 29.21 6.88 -14.74
N ARG A 110 30.36 6.48 -15.29
CA ARG A 110 31.69 6.91 -14.84
C ARG A 110 31.94 8.34 -15.34
N LEU A 111 32.28 9.23 -14.43
CA LEU A 111 32.54 10.63 -14.75
C LEU A 111 34.01 10.88 -15.09
N ASP A 112 34.26 11.66 -16.15
CA ASP A 112 35.59 12.20 -16.45
C ASP A 112 36.05 13.21 -15.38
N THR A 113 35.09 13.88 -14.73
CA THR A 113 35.32 14.83 -13.64
C THR A 113 34.39 14.48 -12.49
N PRO A 114 34.92 14.15 -11.31
CA PRO A 114 34.12 13.75 -10.16
C PRO A 114 33.08 14.83 -9.81
N ILE A 115 31.94 14.38 -9.31
CA ILE A 115 30.91 15.27 -8.77
C ILE A 115 31.05 15.36 -7.25
N GLU A 116 30.89 16.56 -6.71
CA GLU A 116 30.78 16.74 -5.26
C GLU A 116 29.33 16.54 -4.81
N ALA A 117 29.16 15.84 -3.68
CA ALA A 117 27.89 15.75 -2.99
C ALA A 117 27.30 17.14 -2.77
N PHE A 118 25.97 17.25 -2.87
CA PHE A 118 25.28 18.51 -2.67
C PHE A 118 25.35 18.96 -1.21
N GLU A 119 25.46 20.27 -1.01
CA GLU A 119 25.42 20.87 0.33
C GLU A 119 24.12 20.47 1.05
N GLY A 120 24.22 20.14 2.33
CA GLY A 120 23.08 19.74 3.16
C GLY A 120 23.27 18.36 3.78
N VAL A 121 22.28 17.49 3.62
CA VAL A 121 22.24 16.17 4.29
C VAL A 121 23.40 15.28 3.87
N ASP A 122 23.74 15.22 2.58
CA ASP A 122 24.77 14.32 2.05
C ASP A 122 26.16 14.70 2.52
N GLN A 123 26.60 15.95 2.30
CA GLN A 123 27.90 16.42 2.80
C GLN A 123 27.99 16.28 4.33
N TRP A 124 26.95 16.67 5.08
CA TRP A 124 26.96 16.55 6.53
C TRP A 124 27.12 15.10 7.01
N LEU A 125 26.43 14.15 6.36
CA LEU A 125 26.54 12.72 6.68
C LEU A 125 27.94 12.19 6.36
N LEU A 126 28.44 12.46 5.15
CA LEU A 126 29.75 11.98 4.69
C LEU A 126 30.88 12.53 5.55
N GLU A 127 30.89 13.83 5.80
CA GLU A 127 31.91 14.49 6.63
C GLU A 127 31.93 13.95 8.07
N ASN A 128 30.75 13.77 8.69
CA ASN A 128 30.66 13.23 10.05
C ASN A 128 31.09 11.78 10.15
N GLN A 129 30.98 11.01 9.06
CA GLN A 129 31.50 9.66 8.96
C GLN A 129 32.97 9.59 8.51
N GLY A 130 33.58 10.74 8.18
CA GLY A 130 34.94 10.82 7.65
C GLY A 130 35.10 10.21 6.26
N LYS A 131 34.05 10.27 5.44
CA LYS A 131 34.00 9.79 4.05
C LYS A 131 34.26 10.92 3.07
N ASP A 132 34.69 10.56 1.85
CA ASP A 132 34.87 11.51 0.75
C ASP A 132 33.51 12.08 0.32
N THR A 133 33.52 13.34 -0.10
CA THR A 133 32.35 14.02 -0.68
C THR A 133 32.37 13.98 -2.21
N SER A 134 33.48 13.54 -2.80
CA SER A 134 33.67 13.40 -4.25
C SER A 134 33.27 12.01 -4.74
N PHE A 135 32.56 11.95 -5.85
CA PHE A 135 32.06 10.71 -6.48
C PHE A 135 32.49 10.64 -7.94
N ASP A 136 33.12 9.52 -8.32
CA ASP A 136 33.52 9.21 -9.69
C ASP A 136 32.37 8.62 -10.52
N TRP A 137 31.28 8.23 -9.87
CA TRP A 137 30.13 7.59 -10.52
C TRP A 137 28.82 8.30 -10.17
N THR A 138 27.93 8.38 -11.16
CA THR A 138 26.52 8.72 -10.94
C THR A 138 25.65 7.53 -11.27
N SER A 139 24.43 7.51 -10.73
CA SER A 139 23.40 6.53 -11.07
C SER A 139 22.02 7.08 -10.71
N GLY A 140 20.97 6.27 -10.74
CA GLY A 140 19.61 6.67 -10.35
C GLY A 140 18.96 5.77 -9.30
N MET A 141 17.95 6.34 -8.63
CA MET A 141 17.10 5.67 -7.66
C MET A 141 15.65 6.12 -7.85
N LEU A 142 14.74 5.16 -7.91
CA LEU A 142 13.31 5.36 -7.76
C LEU A 142 12.93 5.06 -6.31
N SER A 143 12.23 5.97 -5.65
CA SER A 143 11.79 5.85 -4.26
C SER A 143 10.32 6.23 -4.14
N GLY A 144 9.49 5.30 -3.68
CA GLY A 144 8.04 5.46 -3.56
C GLY A 144 7.56 6.00 -2.21
N HIS A 145 8.43 6.55 -1.36
CA HIS A 145 8.14 6.82 0.07
C HIS A 145 6.73 7.34 0.37
N ASP A 146 6.33 8.46 -0.23
CA ASP A 146 5.02 9.11 -0.07
C ASP A 146 4.11 8.95 -1.29
N LYS A 147 4.45 8.04 -2.22
CA LYS A 147 3.79 7.94 -3.55
C LYS A 147 3.40 6.52 -3.97
N ALA A 148 4.16 5.52 -3.55
CA ALA A 148 4.01 4.12 -3.94
C ALA A 148 4.35 3.22 -2.73
N ALA A 149 3.46 3.25 -1.73
CA ALA A 149 3.54 2.48 -0.51
C ALA A 149 2.35 1.54 -0.34
N PHE A 150 2.62 0.33 0.17
CA PHE A 150 1.66 -0.76 0.21
C PHE A 150 1.86 -1.59 1.47
N GLN A 151 0.77 -2.15 1.98
CA GLN A 151 0.78 -3.24 2.94
C GLN A 151 0.19 -4.48 2.24
N TYR A 152 0.94 -5.58 2.22
CA TYR A 152 0.58 -6.84 1.57
C TYR A 152 0.32 -6.74 0.05
N GLY A 153 0.12 -7.90 -0.57
CA GLY A 153 -0.18 -8.04 -1.99
C GLY A 153 0.85 -8.88 -2.74
N TYR A 154 0.82 -8.78 -4.06
CA TYR A 154 1.87 -9.28 -4.93
C TYR A 154 2.54 -8.07 -5.60
N ILE A 155 3.83 -7.90 -5.34
CA ILE A 155 4.65 -6.85 -5.92
C ILE A 155 5.57 -7.49 -6.94
N GLU A 156 5.69 -6.91 -8.13
CA GLU A 156 6.53 -7.44 -9.21
C GLU A 156 7.17 -6.31 -10.03
N ILE A 157 8.43 -6.53 -10.39
CA ILE A 157 9.15 -5.75 -11.41
C ILE A 157 9.53 -6.66 -12.59
N SER A 158 9.43 -6.14 -13.80
CA SER A 158 10.03 -6.73 -15.01
C SER A 158 11.26 -5.91 -15.37
N ALA A 159 12.45 -6.50 -15.24
CA ALA A 159 13.71 -5.78 -15.45
C ALA A 159 14.83 -6.67 -16.02
N GLN A 160 15.82 -6.02 -16.63
CA GLN A 160 17.07 -6.60 -17.09
C GLN A 160 18.22 -5.98 -16.30
N ILE A 161 18.97 -6.81 -15.58
CA ILE A 161 20.11 -6.37 -14.76
C ILE A 161 21.38 -6.12 -15.62
N PRO A 162 22.26 -5.19 -15.23
CA PRO A 162 23.55 -5.02 -15.88
C PRO A 162 24.54 -6.15 -15.52
N ALA A 163 25.39 -6.51 -16.48
CA ALA A 163 26.62 -7.26 -16.23
C ALA A 163 27.78 -6.27 -16.09
N GLY A 164 28.58 -6.39 -15.03
CA GLY A 164 29.71 -5.51 -14.78
C GLY A 164 30.21 -5.58 -13.34
N GLN A 165 31.53 -5.60 -13.17
CA GLN A 165 32.15 -5.53 -11.86
C GLN A 165 31.71 -4.24 -11.14
N GLY A 166 31.21 -4.41 -9.92
CA GLY A 166 30.72 -3.34 -9.05
C GLY A 166 29.33 -2.82 -9.33
N MET A 167 28.58 -3.37 -10.29
CA MET A 167 27.17 -3.03 -10.46
C MET A 167 26.30 -3.78 -9.45
N TRP A 168 25.40 -3.07 -8.77
CA TRP A 168 24.49 -3.64 -7.76
C TRP A 168 23.07 -3.11 -7.96
N PRO A 169 22.30 -3.69 -8.90
CA PRO A 169 20.87 -3.39 -9.03
C PRO A 169 20.08 -4.00 -7.87
N ALA A 170 19.08 -3.26 -7.40
CA ALA A 170 18.15 -3.71 -6.36
C ALA A 170 16.71 -3.27 -6.66
N PHE A 171 15.75 -4.12 -6.28
CA PHE A 171 14.32 -3.82 -6.16
C PHE A 171 13.83 -4.33 -4.79
N TRP A 172 13.39 -3.41 -3.94
CA TRP A 172 13.28 -3.64 -2.50
C TRP A 172 12.26 -2.72 -1.86
N MET A 173 12.01 -2.88 -0.55
CA MET A 173 10.99 -2.15 0.19
C MET A 173 11.46 -1.75 1.59
N LEU A 174 11.06 -0.55 2.03
CA LEU A 174 11.30 -0.02 3.38
C LEU A 174 10.02 0.51 4.04
N PRO A 175 9.93 0.57 5.38
CA PRO A 175 8.82 1.17 6.12
C PRO A 175 8.60 2.65 5.80
N THR A 176 7.35 3.09 5.71
CA THR A 176 7.00 4.50 5.45
C THR A 176 7.27 5.44 6.63
N ASP A 177 7.55 4.91 7.83
CA ASP A 177 7.94 5.72 8.99
C ASP A 177 9.45 6.05 9.02
N GLY A 178 10.21 5.56 8.04
CA GLY A 178 11.66 5.70 7.95
C GLY A 178 12.45 4.77 8.88
N GLY A 179 11.78 3.82 9.53
CA GLY A 179 12.37 2.79 10.36
C GLY A 179 13.23 1.81 9.57
N TRP A 180 14.20 1.21 10.26
CA TRP A 180 14.96 0.07 9.73
C TRP A 180 15.62 -0.74 10.86
N PRO A 181 15.50 -2.08 10.84
CA PRO A 181 14.57 -2.91 10.05
C PRO A 181 13.08 -2.68 10.42
N PRO A 182 12.09 -3.22 9.65
CA PRO A 182 12.24 -4.24 8.60
C PRO A 182 12.65 -3.73 7.21
N GLU A 183 13.02 -4.64 6.32
CA GLU A 183 13.31 -4.44 4.89
C GLU A 183 12.94 -5.70 4.12
N ILE A 184 12.41 -5.56 2.89
CA ILE A 184 12.15 -6.69 1.98
C ILE A 184 12.89 -6.48 0.67
N ASP A 185 13.93 -7.28 0.44
CA ASP A 185 14.71 -7.27 -0.80
C ASP A 185 14.14 -8.30 -1.76
N ILE A 186 13.33 -7.82 -2.71
CA ILE A 186 12.64 -8.67 -3.70
C ILE A 186 13.65 -9.22 -4.71
N MET A 187 14.62 -8.39 -5.08
CA MET A 187 15.73 -8.73 -5.96
C MET A 187 16.94 -7.87 -5.64
N GLU A 188 18.06 -8.51 -5.35
CA GLU A 188 19.39 -7.92 -5.48
C GLU A 188 20.24 -8.80 -6.38
N ALA A 189 21.06 -8.19 -7.24
CA ALA A 189 22.02 -8.91 -8.06
C ALA A 189 23.41 -8.26 -7.96
N LEU A 190 24.45 -9.04 -8.22
CA LEU A 190 25.82 -8.55 -8.31
C LEU A 190 26.28 -8.68 -9.75
N GLY A 191 26.64 -7.57 -10.40
CA GLY A 191 26.92 -7.56 -11.84
C GLY A 191 28.10 -8.42 -12.28
N HIS A 192 28.97 -8.85 -11.36
CA HIS A 192 30.03 -9.82 -11.63
C HIS A 192 29.57 -11.29 -11.55
N ASP A 193 28.40 -11.56 -10.95
CA ASP A 193 27.73 -12.86 -10.91
C ASP A 193 26.26 -12.71 -11.34
N THR A 194 26.07 -12.51 -12.64
CA THR A 194 24.75 -12.37 -13.25
C THR A 194 23.92 -13.66 -13.21
N SER A 195 24.49 -14.77 -12.74
CA SER A 195 23.78 -16.03 -12.61
C SER A 195 23.07 -16.21 -11.27
N THR A 196 23.20 -15.26 -10.34
CA THR A 196 22.66 -15.35 -8.98
C THR A 196 21.81 -14.13 -8.63
N ILE A 197 20.65 -14.38 -8.04
CA ILE A 197 19.77 -13.37 -7.45
C ILE A 197 19.65 -13.65 -5.96
N HIS A 198 19.71 -12.59 -5.17
CA HIS A 198 19.56 -12.61 -3.72
C HIS A 198 18.19 -12.06 -3.32
N GLN A 199 17.58 -12.71 -2.33
CA GLN A 199 16.27 -12.35 -1.80
C GLN A 199 16.35 -12.38 -0.28
N THR A 200 16.05 -11.26 0.34
CA THR A 200 16.38 -11.01 1.75
C THR A 200 15.20 -10.37 2.46
N VAL A 201 15.05 -10.69 3.75
CA VAL A 201 14.18 -9.94 4.67
C VAL A 201 15.02 -9.59 5.89
N HIS A 202 15.23 -8.30 6.12
CA HIS A 202 15.86 -7.82 7.35
C HIS A 202 14.79 -7.59 8.41
N TYR A 203 15.10 -7.96 9.66
CA TYR A 203 14.17 -7.85 10.78
C TYR A 203 14.92 -7.60 12.09
N GLU A 204 14.21 -7.11 13.10
CA GLU A 204 14.75 -6.89 14.44
C GLU A 204 13.98 -7.74 15.47
N THR A 205 14.73 -8.32 16.41
CA THR A 205 14.20 -9.08 17.54
C THR A 205 14.75 -8.52 18.84
N GLU A 206 14.27 -8.99 20.00
CA GLU A 206 14.88 -8.68 21.31
C GLU A 206 16.39 -9.00 21.37
N SER A 207 16.86 -9.94 20.53
CA SER A 207 18.27 -10.34 20.45
C SER A 207 19.12 -9.48 19.51
N GLY A 208 18.49 -8.50 18.85
CA GLY A 208 19.10 -7.60 17.88
C GLY A 208 18.64 -7.86 16.45
N ARG A 209 19.29 -7.16 15.52
CA ARG A 209 19.03 -7.21 14.07
C ARG A 209 19.50 -8.52 13.46
N SER A 210 18.69 -9.07 12.57
CA SER A 210 18.99 -10.29 11.82
C SER A 210 18.40 -10.23 10.41
N MET A 211 18.61 -11.30 9.63
CA MET A 211 18.10 -11.40 8.27
C MET A 211 17.79 -12.84 7.90
N HIS A 212 16.73 -13.01 7.11
CA HIS A 212 16.40 -14.21 6.37
C HIS A 212 16.90 -14.04 4.94
N HIS A 213 17.77 -14.92 4.47
CA HIS A 213 18.42 -14.81 3.16
C HIS A 213 18.34 -16.11 2.39
N ASP A 214 18.01 -16.02 1.10
CA ASP A 214 18.19 -17.10 0.15
C ASP A 214 18.73 -16.57 -1.19
N GLN A 215 19.27 -17.48 -2.00
CA GLN A 215 19.81 -17.17 -3.32
C GLN A 215 19.28 -18.15 -4.36
N THR A 216 18.93 -17.62 -5.53
CA THR A 216 18.48 -18.42 -6.67
C THR A 216 19.49 -18.31 -7.80
N SER A 217 19.94 -19.46 -8.30
CA SER A 217 20.85 -19.51 -9.46
C SER A 217 20.09 -19.79 -10.76
N GLY A 218 20.42 -19.06 -11.82
CA GLY A 218 19.88 -19.16 -13.18
C GLY A 218 20.97 -19.32 -14.23
N THR A 219 20.63 -19.09 -15.51
CA THR A 219 21.60 -19.23 -16.62
C THR A 219 22.43 -17.97 -16.79
N ASP A 220 21.78 -16.81 -16.91
CA ASP A 220 22.35 -15.47 -16.86
C ASP A 220 21.17 -14.49 -16.83
N PHE A 221 20.97 -13.76 -15.73
CA PHE A 221 19.85 -12.83 -15.57
C PHE A 221 20.08 -11.48 -16.26
N SER A 222 21.30 -11.23 -16.76
CA SER A 222 21.58 -10.04 -17.59
C SER A 222 21.22 -10.25 -19.07
N GLU A 223 20.96 -11.49 -19.49
CA GLU A 223 20.56 -11.84 -20.86
C GLU A 223 19.03 -11.66 -21.07
N GLY A 224 18.57 -10.42 -21.00
CA GLY A 224 17.17 -10.03 -21.25
C GLY A 224 16.35 -9.78 -19.99
N PHE A 225 15.04 -9.58 -20.17
CA PHE A 225 14.13 -9.26 -19.07
C PHE A 225 13.71 -10.50 -18.28
N HIS A 226 13.70 -10.38 -16.97
CA HIS A 226 13.14 -11.33 -16.03
C HIS A 226 12.11 -10.66 -15.13
N THR A 227 11.19 -11.44 -14.56
CA THR A 227 10.33 -10.91 -13.49
C THR A 227 10.80 -11.32 -12.12
N TYR A 228 10.82 -10.36 -11.21
CA TYR A 228 11.14 -10.56 -9.81
C TYR A 228 9.96 -10.08 -8.98
N GLY A 229 9.46 -10.92 -8.08
CA GLY A 229 8.28 -10.56 -7.32
C GLY A 229 8.14 -11.26 -5.99
N VAL A 230 7.28 -10.71 -5.15
CA VAL A 230 6.97 -11.23 -3.82
C VAL A 230 5.47 -11.21 -3.57
N GLU A 231 4.91 -12.34 -3.12
CA GLU A 231 3.58 -12.41 -2.52
C GLU A 231 3.74 -12.22 -1.01
N TRP A 232 3.35 -11.05 -0.53
CA TRP A 232 3.37 -10.64 0.86
C TRP A 232 1.97 -10.73 1.47
N LYS A 233 1.89 -11.49 2.55
CA LYS A 233 0.70 -11.68 3.38
C LYS A 233 1.11 -11.55 4.83
N GLU A 234 0.16 -11.22 5.69
CA GLU A 234 0.31 -11.12 7.15
C GLU A 234 1.22 -12.20 7.76
N ASN A 235 1.04 -13.47 7.37
CA ASN A 235 1.77 -14.59 7.94
C ASN A 235 2.78 -15.26 7.00
N LYS A 236 3.06 -14.67 5.83
CA LYS A 236 3.89 -15.32 4.83
C LYS A 236 4.42 -14.37 3.76
N LEU A 237 5.72 -14.49 3.47
CA LEU A 237 6.32 -13.99 2.24
C LEU A 237 6.63 -15.14 1.30
N THR A 238 6.37 -14.98 0.01
CA THR A 238 6.79 -15.93 -1.01
C THR A 238 7.40 -15.18 -2.16
N PHE A 239 8.67 -15.43 -2.44
CA PHE A 239 9.39 -14.81 -3.55
C PHE A 239 9.29 -15.65 -4.82
N TYR A 240 9.41 -14.96 -5.95
CA TYR A 240 9.31 -15.52 -7.28
C TYR A 240 10.35 -14.91 -8.21
N ILE A 241 10.86 -15.75 -9.12
CA ILE A 241 11.62 -15.33 -10.30
C ILE A 241 11.00 -16.00 -11.52
N ASP A 242 10.64 -15.23 -12.55
CA ASP A 242 9.91 -15.69 -13.74
C ASP A 242 8.64 -16.49 -13.39
N GLY A 243 8.01 -16.08 -12.29
CA GLY A 243 6.85 -16.71 -11.71
C GLY A 243 7.05 -18.08 -11.07
N GLN A 244 8.28 -18.57 -11.00
CA GLN A 244 8.65 -19.75 -10.22
C GLN A 244 8.91 -19.34 -8.77
N LYS A 245 8.30 -20.05 -7.82
CA LYS A 245 8.56 -19.84 -6.39
C LYS A 245 10.01 -20.20 -6.08
N THR A 246 10.73 -19.28 -5.47
CA THR A 246 12.15 -19.44 -5.08
C THR A 246 12.29 -19.61 -3.58
N TYR A 247 11.71 -18.69 -2.81
CA TYR A 247 11.86 -18.60 -1.37
C TYR A 247 10.50 -18.41 -0.68
N THR A 248 10.33 -18.92 0.54
CA THR A 248 9.09 -18.74 1.32
C THR A 248 9.41 -18.68 2.80
N LEU A 249 8.91 -17.62 3.44
CA LEU A 249 9.05 -17.35 4.86
C LEU A 249 7.68 -17.38 5.55
N HIS A 250 7.68 -17.81 6.79
CA HIS A 250 6.48 -17.92 7.64
C HIS A 250 6.66 -17.27 9.02
N GLU A 251 7.78 -16.60 9.23
CA GLU A 251 8.19 -15.93 10.46
C GLU A 251 8.91 -14.62 10.09
N ASP A 252 8.96 -13.68 11.05
CA ASP A 252 9.60 -12.37 10.88
C ASP A 252 9.09 -11.61 9.65
N ILE A 253 7.79 -11.70 9.41
CA ILE A 253 7.12 -11.06 8.28
C ILE A 253 6.81 -9.61 8.66
N PRO A 254 7.26 -8.61 7.88
CA PRO A 254 6.90 -7.21 8.12
C PRO A 254 5.38 -7.03 8.12
N GLN A 255 4.89 -6.21 9.05
CA GLN A 255 3.45 -5.93 9.20
C GLN A 255 3.13 -4.47 8.89
N GLU A 256 4.10 -3.56 8.91
CA GLU A 256 3.90 -2.14 8.59
C GLU A 256 3.75 -1.88 7.10
N THR A 257 3.20 -0.73 6.74
CA THR A 257 3.18 -0.23 5.36
C THR A 257 4.59 0.06 4.87
N MET A 258 4.93 -0.42 3.68
CA MET A 258 6.27 -0.30 3.11
C MET A 258 6.20 0.28 1.69
N TYR A 259 7.16 1.15 1.35
CA TYR A 259 7.28 1.77 0.04
C TYR A 259 8.30 1.07 -0.85
N LEU A 260 8.09 1.16 -2.17
CA LEU A 260 8.96 0.56 -3.17
C LEU A 260 10.24 1.38 -3.40
N LEU A 261 11.37 0.71 -3.55
CA LEU A 261 12.63 1.27 -4.04
C LEU A 261 13.18 0.45 -5.19
N SER A 262 13.77 1.13 -6.18
CA SER A 262 14.54 0.49 -7.26
C SER A 262 15.74 1.36 -7.62
N ASN A 263 16.94 0.81 -7.58
CA ASN A 263 18.16 1.57 -7.84
C ASN A 263 19.25 0.71 -8.50
N LEU A 264 20.24 1.39 -9.05
CA LEU A 264 21.49 0.77 -9.49
C LEU A 264 22.65 1.35 -8.66
N ALA A 265 23.01 0.70 -7.57
CA ALA A 265 24.20 1.06 -6.82
C ALA A 265 25.48 0.65 -7.57
N VAL A 266 26.59 1.30 -7.21
CA VAL A 266 27.94 1.04 -7.69
C VAL A 266 28.83 0.81 -6.48
N GLY A 267 29.66 -0.23 -6.48
CA GLY A 267 30.53 -0.54 -5.35
C GLY A 267 29.84 -1.39 -4.28
N GLY A 268 30.21 -1.17 -3.01
CA GLY A 268 29.65 -1.88 -1.88
C GLY A 268 29.80 -3.40 -1.95
N TRP A 269 28.70 -4.13 -1.78
CA TRP A 269 28.73 -5.60 -1.78
C TRP A 269 29.11 -6.21 -3.13
N ALA A 270 28.81 -5.53 -4.24
CA ALA A 270 29.24 -5.95 -5.58
C ALA A 270 30.76 -5.79 -5.82
N GLY A 271 31.48 -5.21 -4.86
CA GLY A 271 32.88 -4.82 -4.96
C GLY A 271 33.07 -3.55 -5.77
N SER A 272 34.22 -2.89 -5.67
CA SER A 272 34.48 -1.67 -6.45
C SER A 272 34.55 -1.96 -7.95
N PRO A 273 34.15 -1.01 -8.82
CA PRO A 273 34.47 -1.04 -10.24
C PRO A 273 35.97 -1.22 -10.51
N ASP A 274 36.32 -1.86 -11.63
CA ASP A 274 37.70 -2.04 -12.05
C ASP A 274 37.89 -1.70 -13.54
N ASP A 275 39.06 -2.06 -14.10
CA ASP A 275 39.40 -1.82 -15.52
C ASP A 275 38.50 -2.60 -16.50
N THR A 276 37.68 -3.54 -16.01
CA THR A 276 36.71 -4.29 -16.82
C THR A 276 35.30 -3.70 -16.77
N THR A 277 35.02 -2.80 -15.82
CA THR A 277 33.73 -2.12 -15.70
C THR A 277 33.58 -1.08 -16.82
N ALA A 278 32.55 -1.23 -17.64
CA ALA A 278 32.21 -0.28 -18.69
C ALA A 278 31.86 1.10 -18.09
N ASP A 279 32.12 2.17 -18.82
CA ASP A 279 31.87 3.54 -18.35
C ASP A 279 30.36 3.85 -18.21
N GLU A 280 29.50 3.14 -18.92
CA GLU A 280 28.05 3.21 -18.78
C GLU A 280 27.48 1.79 -18.59
N ASN A 281 26.60 1.62 -17.60
CA ASN A 281 25.91 0.37 -17.32
C ASN A 281 24.42 0.65 -17.09
N GLU A 282 23.56 -0.15 -17.70
CA GLU A 282 22.11 0.10 -17.69
C GLU A 282 21.37 -1.00 -16.90
N TYR A 283 20.56 -0.57 -15.93
CA TYR A 283 19.52 -1.38 -15.32
C TYR A 283 18.18 -0.99 -15.95
N VAL A 284 17.63 -1.88 -16.80
CA VAL A 284 16.48 -1.56 -17.65
C VAL A 284 15.20 -2.13 -17.06
N ILE A 285 14.17 -1.30 -16.93
CA ILE A 285 12.88 -1.64 -16.30
C ILE A 285 11.77 -1.49 -17.34
N ASP A 286 10.98 -2.55 -17.52
CA ASP A 286 9.78 -2.58 -18.39
C ASP A 286 8.53 -2.16 -17.62
N TYR A 287 8.31 -2.68 -16.41
CA TYR A 287 7.22 -2.21 -15.56
C TYR A 287 7.47 -2.53 -14.09
N ILE A 288 6.77 -1.79 -13.22
CA ILE A 288 6.53 -2.13 -11.81
C ILE A 288 5.02 -2.25 -11.61
N ARG A 289 4.56 -3.32 -10.96
CA ARG A 289 3.15 -3.57 -10.66
C ARG A 289 2.93 -4.07 -9.25
N VAL A 290 1.85 -3.60 -8.63
CA VAL A 290 1.33 -4.11 -7.36
C VAL A 290 -0.09 -4.60 -7.55
N TYR A 291 -0.34 -5.80 -7.03
CA TYR A 291 -1.65 -6.43 -7.01
C TYR A 291 -2.08 -6.69 -5.58
N GLN A 292 -3.18 -6.11 -5.14
CA GLN A 292 -3.72 -6.37 -3.80
C GLN A 292 -5.04 -7.14 -3.88
N ASP A 293 -5.36 -7.85 -2.80
CA ASP A 293 -6.66 -8.49 -2.67
C ASP A 293 -7.73 -7.38 -2.56
N LYS A 294 -8.79 -7.48 -3.38
CA LYS A 294 -9.99 -6.65 -3.32
C LYS A 294 -10.69 -6.70 -1.96
N LYS A 295 -10.30 -7.61 -1.08
CA LYS A 295 -10.76 -7.76 0.31
C LYS A 295 -9.67 -7.47 1.35
N GLY A 296 -8.51 -6.94 0.98
CA GLY A 296 -7.46 -6.60 1.95
C GLY A 296 -7.86 -5.44 2.87
N LEU A 297 -7.09 -5.16 3.91
CA LEU A 297 -7.21 -3.99 4.79
C LEU A 297 -6.21 -2.89 4.33
N LEU A 298 -6.60 -1.62 4.43
CA LEU A 298 -5.77 -0.43 4.23
C LEU A 298 -5.88 0.41 5.51
N GLU A 299 -4.76 0.71 6.17
CA GLU A 299 -4.74 1.40 7.48
C GLU A 299 -4.09 2.78 7.38
N GLY A 300 -4.63 3.78 8.09
CA GLY A 300 -4.13 5.16 8.16
C GLY A 300 -3.04 5.35 9.20
N GLY A 301 -3.36 5.05 10.47
CA GLY A 301 -2.41 5.16 11.57
C GLY A 301 -2.95 6.06 12.68
N SER A 302 -2.10 6.86 13.34
CA SER A 302 -2.54 7.72 14.45
C SER A 302 -2.63 9.21 14.07
N GLY A 303 -2.57 9.53 12.78
CA GLY A 303 -2.63 10.89 12.26
C GLY A 303 -3.84 11.07 11.35
N ASN A 304 -4.04 12.30 10.86
CA ASN A 304 -5.12 12.57 9.91
C ASN A 304 -4.72 12.09 8.51
N ASP A 305 -5.43 11.09 8.01
CA ASP A 305 -5.11 10.37 6.79
C ASP A 305 -6.16 10.58 5.69
N VAL A 306 -5.74 10.40 4.44
CA VAL A 306 -6.64 10.39 3.27
C VAL A 306 -6.44 9.08 2.55
N LEU A 307 -7.43 8.19 2.64
CA LEU A 307 -7.35 6.82 2.17
C LEU A 307 -8.44 6.54 1.13
N ASP A 308 -8.05 6.08 -0.05
CA ASP A 308 -8.98 5.67 -1.08
C ASP A 308 -8.64 4.30 -1.68
N ARG A 309 -9.67 3.49 -1.97
CA ARG A 309 -9.51 2.24 -2.72
C ARG A 309 -10.77 1.84 -3.47
N ALA A 310 -10.65 0.91 -4.41
CA ALA A 310 -11.80 0.47 -5.19
C ALA A 310 -12.72 -0.49 -4.42
N ASN A 311 -12.19 -1.50 -3.74
CA ASN A 311 -12.99 -2.46 -2.96
C ASN A 311 -12.17 -2.94 -1.75
N GLY A 312 -12.82 -3.34 -0.66
CA GLY A 312 -12.18 -3.96 0.51
C GLY A 312 -12.31 -3.15 1.78
N HIS A 313 -11.42 -3.32 2.75
CA HIS A 313 -11.52 -2.67 4.07
C HIS A 313 -10.57 -1.48 4.16
N ILE A 314 -11.03 -0.35 4.68
CA ILE A 314 -10.18 0.77 5.10
C ILE A 314 -10.42 1.01 6.59
N SER A 315 -9.36 1.24 7.34
CA SER A 315 -9.39 1.68 8.74
C SER A 315 -8.55 2.94 8.90
N GLY A 316 -9.16 4.07 9.28
CA GLY A 316 -8.45 5.31 9.59
C GLY A 316 -7.57 5.18 10.83
N LEU A 317 -8.14 4.53 11.86
CA LEU A 317 -7.58 4.27 13.19
C LEU A 317 -7.65 5.48 14.11
N GLY A 318 -6.80 6.50 13.99
CA GLY A 318 -6.94 7.69 14.83
C GLY A 318 -6.43 8.94 14.16
N GLY A 319 -7.10 10.07 14.39
CA GLY A 319 -6.96 11.27 13.58
C GLY A 319 -8.31 11.65 12.98
N ASP A 320 -8.42 12.85 12.39
CA ASP A 320 -9.60 13.20 11.59
C ASP A 320 -9.33 12.77 10.13
N ASP A 321 -9.92 11.66 9.71
CA ASP A 321 -9.60 10.95 8.47
C ASP A 321 -10.59 11.19 7.34
N VAL A 322 -10.14 10.99 6.10
CA VAL A 322 -10.99 11.02 4.89
C VAL A 322 -10.87 9.68 4.17
N LEU A 323 -11.93 8.87 4.25
CA LEU A 323 -11.94 7.49 3.76
C LEU A 323 -12.93 7.32 2.60
N SER A 324 -12.50 6.72 1.49
CA SER A 324 -13.34 6.59 0.29
C SER A 324 -13.24 5.24 -0.40
N LEU A 325 -14.41 4.66 -0.73
CA LEU A 325 -14.55 3.51 -1.60
C LEU A 325 -15.27 3.89 -2.89
N SER A 326 -14.76 3.45 -4.04
CA SER A 326 -15.51 3.57 -5.31
C SER A 326 -16.43 2.37 -5.59
N GLY A 327 -16.15 1.23 -4.95
CA GLY A 327 -16.87 -0.03 -5.05
C GLY A 327 -17.21 -0.61 -3.68
N LYS A 328 -17.26 -1.94 -3.57
CA LYS A 328 -17.78 -2.62 -2.39
C LYS A 328 -16.72 -2.79 -1.32
N GLY A 329 -17.05 -2.46 -0.08
CA GLY A 329 -16.14 -2.67 1.03
C GLY A 329 -16.67 -2.23 2.39
N GLU A 330 -15.74 -2.08 3.32
CA GLU A 330 -15.99 -1.67 4.69
C GLU A 330 -15.09 -0.48 5.02
N LEU A 331 -15.65 0.55 5.65
CA LEU A 331 -14.93 1.73 6.12
C LEU A 331 -15.07 1.83 7.64
N TYR A 332 -13.95 2.04 8.31
CA TYR A 332 -13.86 2.28 9.75
C TYR A 332 -13.08 3.57 9.96
N GLY A 333 -13.70 4.63 10.47
CA GLY A 333 -13.02 5.89 10.77
C GLY A 333 -12.04 5.69 11.92
N GLY A 334 -12.56 5.39 13.11
CA GLY A 334 -11.78 5.13 14.30
C GLY A 334 -11.93 6.26 15.32
N GLU A 335 -10.84 6.80 15.83
CA GLU A 335 -10.86 7.93 16.78
C GLU A 335 -10.69 9.25 16.05
N GLY A 336 -11.71 10.12 16.04
CA GLY A 336 -11.59 11.46 15.47
C GLY A 336 -12.87 11.84 14.72
N ASN A 337 -12.88 13.00 14.07
CA ASN A 337 -14.05 13.42 13.29
C ASN A 337 -13.81 13.06 11.82
N ASP A 338 -14.31 11.90 11.42
CA ASP A 338 -13.98 11.26 10.15
C ASP A 338 -15.00 11.58 9.05
N LEU A 339 -14.55 11.52 7.80
CA LEU A 339 -15.38 11.63 6.61
C LEU A 339 -15.30 10.34 5.80
N LEU A 340 -16.39 9.57 5.78
CA LEU A 340 -16.48 8.27 5.10
C LEU A 340 -17.39 8.34 3.88
N THR A 341 -16.96 7.77 2.74
CA THR A 341 -17.76 7.70 1.49
C THR A 341 -17.78 6.29 0.88
N GLY A 342 -18.96 5.66 0.79
CA GLY A 342 -19.16 4.26 0.37
C GLY A 342 -19.25 3.99 -1.14
N GLY A 343 -19.47 5.02 -1.96
CA GLY A 343 -19.38 4.91 -3.42
C GLY A 343 -20.66 4.42 -4.09
N THR A 344 -20.58 3.33 -4.87
CA THR A 344 -21.67 2.90 -5.78
C THR A 344 -22.22 1.50 -5.53
N GLN A 345 -21.70 0.80 -4.53
CA GLN A 345 -22.11 -0.55 -4.17
C GLN A 345 -22.61 -0.58 -2.71
N SER A 346 -23.12 -1.74 -2.28
CA SER A 346 -23.51 -1.97 -0.88
C SER A 346 -22.28 -2.14 0.02
N ASN A 347 -22.14 -1.25 0.99
CA ASN A 347 -20.99 -1.09 1.86
C ASN A 347 -21.40 -1.13 3.35
N TYR A 348 -20.40 -1.26 4.22
CA TYR A 348 -20.54 -1.21 5.68
C TYR A 348 -19.65 -0.09 6.20
N LEU A 349 -20.22 0.93 6.82
CA LEU A 349 -19.51 2.14 7.21
C LEU A 349 -19.70 2.37 8.71
N VAL A 350 -18.59 2.52 9.42
CA VAL A 350 -18.52 2.79 10.86
C VAL A 350 -17.69 4.05 11.07
N GLY A 351 -18.29 5.09 11.64
CA GLY A 351 -17.58 6.33 11.99
C GLY A 351 -16.55 6.05 13.07
N GLY A 352 -17.01 5.65 14.25
CA GLY A 352 -16.16 5.30 15.37
C GLY A 352 -16.46 6.22 16.54
N ARG A 353 -15.44 6.85 17.11
CA ARG A 353 -15.58 7.76 18.25
C ARG A 353 -15.40 9.19 17.81
N HIS A 354 -16.11 10.10 18.48
CA HIS A 354 -16.31 11.50 18.12
C HIS A 354 -17.39 11.67 17.03
N SER A 355 -17.41 12.82 16.35
CA SER A 355 -18.55 13.19 15.48
C SER A 355 -18.18 13.08 14.01
N ASP A 356 -18.77 12.09 13.35
CA ASP A 356 -18.41 11.66 12.01
C ASP A 356 -19.41 12.11 10.94
N VAL A 357 -18.95 12.09 9.69
CA VAL A 357 -19.80 12.29 8.51
C VAL A 357 -19.69 11.07 7.62
N ILE A 358 -20.81 10.37 7.44
CA ILE A 358 -20.88 9.10 6.70
C ILE A 358 -21.85 9.25 5.53
N ASP A 359 -21.34 9.04 4.30
CA ASP A 359 -22.13 8.97 3.07
C ASP A 359 -22.03 7.57 2.45
N GLY A 360 -23.14 6.81 2.49
CA GLY A 360 -23.24 5.48 1.88
C GLY A 360 -23.15 5.50 0.35
N GLY A 361 -23.59 6.59 -0.29
CA GLY A 361 -23.54 6.77 -1.73
C GLY A 361 -24.69 6.08 -2.47
N ARG A 362 -24.42 5.03 -3.24
CA ARG A 362 -25.48 4.19 -3.84
C ARG A 362 -25.28 2.78 -3.37
N GLY A 363 -26.36 2.06 -3.15
CA GLY A 363 -26.28 0.65 -2.85
C GLY A 363 -27.36 0.21 -1.91
N ARG A 364 -26.93 -0.57 -0.93
CA ARG A 364 -27.74 -0.96 0.23
C ARG A 364 -26.72 -1.00 1.33
N ASP A 365 -26.60 0.13 1.99
CA ASP A 365 -25.50 0.44 2.86
C ASP A 365 -25.92 0.22 4.31
N VAL A 366 -24.95 -0.11 5.16
CA VAL A 366 -25.14 -0.17 6.60
C VAL A 366 -24.27 0.92 7.21
N LEU A 367 -24.91 1.86 7.89
CA LEU A 367 -24.27 3.03 8.47
C LEU A 367 -24.39 2.96 9.99
N ILE A 368 -23.25 3.07 10.66
CA ILE A 368 -23.12 3.17 12.11
C ILE A 368 -22.24 4.39 12.38
N GLY A 369 -22.75 5.41 13.08
CA GLY A 369 -21.92 6.56 13.45
C GLY A 369 -20.89 6.20 14.51
N VAL A 370 -21.28 5.35 15.46
CA VAL A 370 -20.55 5.10 16.71
C VAL A 370 -19.59 3.89 16.68
N GLU A 371 -18.71 3.81 17.67
CA GLU A 371 -17.82 2.67 17.89
C GLU A 371 -18.61 1.42 18.34
N PHE A 372 -18.52 0.35 17.55
CA PHE A 372 -19.31 -0.85 17.76
C PHE A 372 -18.87 -1.63 19.01
N GLY A 373 -19.81 -1.85 19.94
CA GLY A 373 -19.55 -2.59 21.17
C GLY A 373 -18.89 -1.78 22.28
N ASP A 374 -18.71 -0.47 22.09
CA ASP A 374 -18.40 0.46 23.20
C ASP A 374 -19.65 0.65 24.07
N SER A 375 -19.49 0.55 25.38
CA SER A 375 -20.55 0.84 26.35
C SER A 375 -21.00 2.31 26.38
N LEU A 376 -20.23 3.20 25.76
CA LEU A 376 -20.49 4.64 25.67
C LEU A 376 -20.82 5.07 24.23
N ALA A 377 -21.22 4.14 23.37
CA ALA A 377 -21.46 4.40 21.95
C ALA A 377 -22.42 5.58 21.71
N GLY A 378 -21.93 6.66 21.11
CA GLY A 378 -22.69 7.86 20.79
C GLY A 378 -22.71 8.93 21.88
N GLN A 379 -22.12 8.71 23.07
CA GLN A 379 -22.21 9.67 24.17
C GLN A 379 -21.41 10.95 23.88
N GLY A 380 -22.12 12.08 23.80
CA GLY A 380 -21.57 13.37 23.39
C GLY A 380 -21.18 13.47 21.91
N GLU A 381 -21.69 12.57 21.05
CA GLU A 381 -21.35 12.48 19.62
C GLU A 381 -22.56 12.89 18.75
N VAL A 382 -22.33 13.73 17.75
CA VAL A 382 -23.35 14.09 16.76
C VAL A 382 -22.89 13.68 15.36
N ASP A 383 -23.33 12.51 14.93
CA ASP A 383 -22.96 11.96 13.62
C ASP A 383 -23.93 12.39 12.53
N VAL A 384 -23.40 12.64 11.34
CA VAL A 384 -24.20 12.91 10.13
C VAL A 384 -24.22 11.69 9.25
N LEU A 385 -25.39 11.10 9.07
CA LEU A 385 -25.58 9.89 8.28
C LEU A 385 -26.40 10.19 7.01
N ILE A 386 -25.83 9.86 5.86
CA ILE A 386 -26.43 10.02 4.53
C ILE A 386 -26.45 8.63 3.88
N GLY A 387 -27.63 8.03 3.71
CA GLY A 387 -27.75 6.69 3.11
C GLY A 387 -27.51 6.72 1.61
N GLY A 388 -28.02 7.76 0.95
CA GLY A 388 -27.92 7.95 -0.48
C GLY A 388 -28.99 7.18 -1.27
N GLN A 389 -28.63 6.63 -2.42
CA GLN A 389 -29.57 5.85 -3.25
C GLN A 389 -29.53 4.40 -2.84
N GLY A 390 -30.56 3.91 -2.17
CA GLY A 390 -30.53 2.52 -1.75
C GLY A 390 -31.72 2.12 -0.93
N ALA A 391 -31.58 0.94 -0.33
CA ALA A 391 -32.45 0.50 0.76
C ALA A 391 -31.54 0.32 1.97
N ASP A 392 -31.24 1.44 2.63
CA ASP A 392 -30.12 1.56 3.56
C ASP A 392 -30.53 1.25 4.99
N VAL A 393 -29.56 0.92 5.84
CA VAL A 393 -29.78 0.58 7.25
C VAL A 393 -28.98 1.53 8.11
N PHE A 394 -29.68 2.37 8.87
CA PHE A 394 -29.10 3.23 9.89
C PHE A 394 -29.18 2.50 11.23
N LYS A 395 -28.04 2.14 11.83
CA LYS A 395 -27.99 1.40 13.09
C LYS A 395 -27.83 2.35 14.26
N LEU A 396 -28.84 2.41 15.12
CA LEU A 396 -28.90 3.28 16.31
C LEU A 396 -29.00 2.46 17.60
N GLY A 397 -28.62 1.18 17.54
CA GLY A 397 -28.59 0.28 18.68
C GLY A 397 -28.23 -1.14 18.25
N ASP A 398 -27.97 -1.99 19.24
CA ASP A 398 -27.70 -3.41 19.05
C ASP A 398 -28.50 -4.28 20.05
N ALA A 399 -28.18 -5.57 20.12
CA ALA A 399 -28.87 -6.50 21.01
C ALA A 399 -28.68 -6.19 22.51
N THR A 400 -27.77 -5.29 22.86
CA THR A 400 -27.35 -4.98 24.23
C THR A 400 -27.67 -3.55 24.67
N GLN A 401 -27.72 -2.58 23.76
CA GLN A 401 -27.91 -1.16 24.12
C GLN A 401 -28.48 -0.30 22.98
N VAL A 402 -29.03 0.85 23.37
CA VAL A 402 -29.36 1.98 22.49
C VAL A 402 -28.11 2.83 22.30
N TYR A 403 -27.83 3.31 21.08
CA TYR A 403 -26.73 4.26 20.83
C TYR A 403 -27.20 5.71 21.04
N TYR A 404 -26.26 6.63 21.28
CA TYR A 404 -26.53 8.04 21.60
C TYR A 404 -27.41 8.20 22.84
N SER A 405 -27.19 7.36 23.85
CA SER A 405 -27.94 7.39 25.09
C SER A 405 -26.95 7.43 26.25
N ASP A 406 -26.82 8.60 26.89
CA ASP A 406 -25.95 8.78 28.06
C ASP A 406 -26.60 8.36 29.39
N GLY A 407 -27.92 8.14 29.38
CA GLY A 407 -28.71 7.78 30.55
C GLY A 407 -28.87 8.93 31.56
N ASP A 408 -28.55 10.16 31.17
CA ASP A 408 -28.74 11.35 31.99
C ASP A 408 -30.21 11.76 31.99
N ALA A 409 -30.92 11.35 33.04
CA ALA A 409 -32.31 11.72 33.25
C ALA A 409 -32.55 13.25 33.42
N SER A 410 -31.51 14.09 33.41
CA SER A 410 -31.61 15.55 33.51
C SER A 410 -31.59 16.29 32.18
N THR A 411 -31.21 15.62 31.08
CA THR A 411 -31.14 16.17 29.72
C THR A 411 -32.19 15.51 28.82
N TYR A 412 -32.20 15.87 27.54
CA TYR A 412 -33.07 15.28 26.50
C TYR A 412 -32.21 14.78 25.31
N GLY A 413 -30.93 14.45 25.51
CA GLY A 413 -30.00 14.03 24.45
C GLY A 413 -29.71 15.07 23.36
N LEU A 414 -29.58 16.36 23.70
CA LEU A 414 -29.32 17.40 22.68
C LEU A 414 -27.85 17.50 22.28
N ASP A 415 -26.96 16.86 23.02
CA ASP A 415 -25.52 16.87 22.80
C ASP A 415 -25.03 15.60 22.07
N ASP A 416 -25.91 14.60 21.92
CA ASP A 416 -25.65 13.29 21.32
C ASP A 416 -26.83 12.74 20.53
N TYR A 417 -26.70 12.66 19.20
CA TYR A 417 -27.72 12.05 18.34
C TYR A 417 -27.20 11.82 16.92
N ALA A 418 -27.77 10.85 16.22
CA ALA A 418 -27.57 10.71 14.78
C ALA A 418 -28.47 11.68 13.99
N LEU A 419 -27.88 12.52 13.14
CA LEU A 419 -28.59 13.33 12.16
C LEU A 419 -28.66 12.60 10.82
N ILE A 420 -29.82 12.03 10.51
CA ILE A 420 -30.06 11.28 9.26
C ILE A 420 -30.64 12.24 8.21
N LYS A 421 -29.93 12.43 7.11
CA LYS A 421 -30.18 13.52 6.15
C LYS A 421 -31.18 13.23 5.04
N ASP A 422 -31.33 11.97 4.63
CA ASP A 422 -32.03 11.62 3.39
C ASP A 422 -32.90 10.36 3.48
N PHE A 423 -33.35 10.02 4.68
CA PHE A 423 -34.15 8.82 4.94
C PHE A 423 -35.37 8.67 4.01
N GLU A 424 -35.37 7.65 3.15
CA GLU A 424 -36.41 7.38 2.16
C GLU A 424 -37.09 6.01 2.33
N LEU A 425 -38.29 6.01 2.92
CA LEU A 425 -39.07 4.78 3.15
C LEU A 425 -39.52 4.05 1.88
N LYS A 426 -39.69 4.77 0.77
CA LYS A 426 -40.00 4.15 -0.52
C LYS A 426 -38.75 3.60 -1.22
N GLY A 427 -37.58 4.16 -0.90
CA GLY A 427 -36.27 3.64 -1.30
C GLY A 427 -35.98 2.29 -0.63
N GLY A 428 -36.49 2.13 0.60
CA GLY A 428 -36.39 0.89 1.37
C GLY A 428 -35.56 1.04 2.64
N ASP A 429 -35.27 2.28 3.02
CA ASP A 429 -34.48 2.59 4.21
C ASP A 429 -35.15 2.11 5.48
N SER A 430 -34.31 1.73 6.43
CA SER A 430 -34.75 1.27 7.74
C SER A 430 -33.78 1.67 8.83
N ILE A 431 -34.31 1.75 10.05
CA ILE A 431 -33.56 2.09 11.26
C ILE A 431 -33.53 0.87 12.15
N GLU A 432 -32.35 0.42 12.56
CA GLU A 432 -32.19 -0.66 13.52
C GLU A 432 -32.10 -0.07 14.94
N LEU A 433 -32.91 -0.61 15.86
CA LEU A 433 -33.04 -0.16 17.25
C LEU A 433 -32.99 -1.34 18.21
N HIS A 434 -32.51 -1.09 19.44
CA HIS A 434 -32.58 -2.05 20.52
C HIS A 434 -34.02 -2.24 21.03
N GLY A 435 -34.38 -3.43 21.53
CA GLY A 435 -35.61 -3.60 22.30
C GLY A 435 -36.87 -3.70 21.43
N ARG A 436 -37.86 -2.82 21.62
CA ARG A 436 -39.17 -2.91 20.96
C ARG A 436 -39.74 -1.55 20.61
N ALA A 437 -40.71 -1.53 19.69
CA ALA A 437 -41.39 -0.31 19.27
C ALA A 437 -42.09 0.48 20.40
N GLU A 438 -42.43 -0.17 21.52
CA GLU A 438 -43.04 0.49 22.68
C GLU A 438 -42.04 1.29 23.54
N ASP A 439 -40.74 1.09 23.29
CA ASP A 439 -39.66 1.77 24.00
C ASP A 439 -39.26 3.10 23.34
N TYR A 440 -39.98 3.52 22.29
CA TYR A 440 -39.66 4.71 21.49
C TYR A 440 -40.89 5.53 21.12
N PHE A 441 -40.72 6.84 20.99
CA PHE A 441 -41.70 7.70 20.33
C PHE A 441 -41.08 8.68 19.34
N LEU A 442 -41.94 9.18 18.44
CA LEU A 442 -41.57 10.14 17.41
C LEU A 442 -42.09 11.53 17.76
N GLY A 443 -41.20 12.53 17.77
CA GLY A 443 -41.52 13.92 18.03
C GLY A 443 -41.27 14.80 16.79
N ALA A 444 -42.17 15.72 16.48
CA ALA A 444 -41.91 16.71 15.43
C ALA A 444 -40.99 17.82 15.96
N VAL A 445 -39.92 18.12 15.22
CA VAL A 445 -38.96 19.19 15.50
C VAL A 445 -38.84 20.09 14.26
N GLU A 446 -38.22 21.27 14.40
CA GLU A 446 -38.07 22.22 13.27
C GLU A 446 -37.36 21.59 12.06
N GLN A 447 -36.41 20.69 12.33
CA GLN A 447 -35.56 20.06 11.32
C GLN A 447 -36.19 18.81 10.70
N GLY A 448 -37.28 18.27 11.26
CA GLY A 448 -37.90 17.03 10.79
C GLY A 448 -38.55 16.22 11.92
N THR A 449 -38.27 14.92 11.98
CA THR A 449 -38.80 14.04 13.03
C THR A 449 -37.70 13.51 13.92
N ALA A 450 -37.78 13.81 15.21
CA ALA A 450 -36.93 13.26 16.26
C ALA A 450 -37.43 11.87 16.70
N ILE A 451 -36.48 10.99 17.01
CA ILE A 451 -36.70 9.67 17.61
C ILE A 451 -36.20 9.74 19.04
N PHE A 452 -37.07 9.46 19.99
CA PHE A 452 -36.73 9.42 21.42
C PHE A 452 -36.81 8.00 21.96
N SER A 453 -35.84 7.61 22.77
CA SER A 453 -35.87 6.40 23.61
C SER A 453 -36.56 6.71 24.94
N GLU A 454 -37.47 5.84 25.38
CA GLU A 454 -38.17 5.89 26.68
C GLU A 454 -37.72 4.80 27.65
N MET A 455 -36.59 4.13 27.36
CA MET A 455 -36.07 3.08 28.23
C MET A 455 -35.57 3.61 29.58
N GLU A 456 -35.29 4.93 29.64
CA GLU A 456 -34.90 5.65 30.84
C GLU A 456 -36.04 6.54 31.37
N ASN A 457 -35.89 7.08 32.60
CA ASN A 457 -36.96 7.86 33.25
C ASN A 457 -37.30 9.18 32.53
N THR A 458 -36.39 9.70 31.73
CA THR A 458 -36.56 10.88 30.88
C THR A 458 -36.32 10.47 29.44
N PRO A 459 -37.16 10.88 28.48
CA PRO A 459 -36.94 10.59 27.09
C PRO A 459 -35.62 11.13 26.56
N GLU A 460 -34.90 10.29 25.84
CA GLU A 460 -33.57 10.59 25.31
C GLU A 460 -33.61 10.69 23.78
N LEU A 461 -33.15 11.81 23.21
CA LEU A 461 -33.07 11.99 21.77
C LEU A 461 -31.92 11.13 21.23
N ILE A 462 -32.21 10.23 20.29
CA ILE A 462 -31.16 9.36 19.71
C ILE A 462 -30.94 9.64 18.22
N ALA A 463 -31.92 10.26 17.55
CA ALA A 463 -31.79 10.65 16.16
C ALA A 463 -32.78 11.71 15.72
N ILE A 464 -32.42 12.45 14.67
CA ILE A 464 -33.29 13.34 13.90
C ILE A 464 -33.29 12.89 12.44
N LEU A 465 -34.48 12.62 11.90
CA LEU A 465 -34.71 12.40 10.48
C LEU A 465 -35.02 13.75 9.81
N GLU A 466 -34.01 14.33 9.16
CA GLU A 466 -34.10 15.66 8.57
C GLU A 466 -35.11 15.67 7.41
N GLY A 467 -36.01 16.65 7.40
CA GLY A 467 -37.01 16.82 6.34
C GLY A 467 -38.08 15.73 6.24
N VAL A 468 -38.07 14.74 7.14
CA VAL A 468 -39.07 13.66 7.18
C VAL A 468 -40.20 14.03 8.13
N GLU A 469 -41.42 14.02 7.61
CA GLU A 469 -42.64 14.19 8.40
C GLU A 469 -42.97 12.92 9.18
N SER A 470 -43.31 13.04 10.46
CA SER A 470 -43.58 11.88 11.33
C SER A 470 -44.70 10.97 10.82
N SER A 471 -45.68 11.55 10.11
CA SER A 471 -46.77 10.81 9.46
C SER A 471 -46.33 9.91 8.30
N ALA A 472 -45.13 10.12 7.74
CA ALA A 472 -44.55 9.27 6.70
C ALA A 472 -43.93 8.00 7.29
N ILE A 473 -43.59 8.00 8.59
CA ILE A 473 -42.90 6.91 9.29
C ILE A 473 -43.91 5.88 9.77
N SER A 474 -43.56 4.60 9.64
CA SER A 474 -44.43 3.49 10.05
C SER A 474 -43.64 2.43 10.82
N THR A 475 -44.31 1.45 11.39
CA THR A 475 -43.62 0.33 12.06
C THR A 475 -42.68 -0.45 11.15
N ASN A 476 -42.86 -0.38 9.82
CA ASN A 476 -41.97 -1.02 8.85
C ASN A 476 -40.66 -0.25 8.63
N SER A 477 -40.56 0.99 9.14
CA SER A 477 -39.36 1.81 9.12
C SER A 477 -38.30 1.30 10.10
N PHE A 478 -38.69 0.44 11.04
CA PHE A 478 -37.85 0.02 12.16
C PHE A 478 -37.61 -1.48 12.13
N GLN A 479 -36.38 -1.86 12.47
CA GLN A 479 -35.97 -3.22 12.79
C GLN A 479 -35.55 -3.23 14.25
N PHE A 480 -36.06 -4.18 15.03
CA PHE A 480 -35.73 -4.29 16.45
C PHE A 480 -34.90 -5.54 16.72
N VAL A 481 -33.84 -5.41 17.51
CA VAL A 481 -32.87 -6.48 17.81
C VAL A 481 -32.79 -6.86 19.29
#